data_AF-A0A7K3YBK0-F1
#
_entry.id   AF-A0A7K3YBK0-F1
#
_cell.length_a   1.000
_cell.length_b   1.000
_cell.length_c   1.000
_cell.angle_alpha   90.00
_cell.angle_beta   90.00
_cell.angle_gamma   90.00
#
_symmetry.space_group_name_H-M   'P 1'
#
loop_
_entity.id
_entity.type
_entity.pdbx_description
1 polymer ?
#
loop_
_entity_poly.entity_id
_entity_poly.type
_entity_poly.pdbx_seq_one_letter_code
_entity_poly.pdbx_strand_id
1 'polypeptide(L)'
;THCYQAGAFTAPNITIEGMAEICGPIMSQVYAIPLDKAEEFSREQLLSLKRWAGKEIAFCGSCGMPLRRDEDAGTEADGSLSAGYCTYCYRDGRFTEPDLTMEQAVVKYAPMMASNLGMPAGKAEEMVRQHLSTLPRWQV
;
A
#
# COMPACT_ATOMS: atom_id res chain seq x y z
N THR A 1 8.27 21.43 -2.87
CA THR A 1 8.61 20.00 -2.76
C THR A 1 9.80 19.69 -3.66
N HIS A 2 10.63 18.69 -3.35
CA HIS A 2 11.83 18.38 -4.14
C HIS A 2 11.52 17.66 -5.47
N CYS A 3 10.34 17.06 -5.60
CA CYS A 3 9.95 16.26 -6.77
C CYS A 3 9.18 17.02 -7.86
N TYR A 4 8.54 18.15 -7.53
CA TYR A 4 7.73 18.93 -8.46
C TYR A 4 7.86 20.43 -8.17
N GLN A 5 8.26 21.19 -9.18
CA GLN A 5 8.55 22.63 -9.08
C GLN A 5 8.12 23.33 -10.36
N ALA A 6 7.53 24.53 -10.22
CA ALA A 6 7.11 25.37 -11.34
C ALA A 6 6.26 24.64 -12.41
N GLY A 7 5.38 23.73 -12.00
CA GLY A 7 4.49 23.01 -12.94
C GLY A 7 5.11 21.80 -13.62
N ALA A 8 6.34 21.40 -13.26
CA ALA A 8 7.01 20.23 -13.83
C ALA A 8 7.67 19.35 -12.77
N PHE A 9 7.82 18.06 -13.09
CA PHE A 9 8.67 17.17 -12.29
C PHE A 9 10.13 17.59 -12.43
N THR A 10 10.88 17.56 -11.34
CA THR A 10 12.32 17.88 -11.34
C THR A 10 13.16 16.85 -12.09
N ALA A 11 12.66 15.62 -12.22
CA ALA A 11 13.21 14.57 -13.07
C ALA A 11 12.12 14.02 -14.01
N PRO A 12 11.81 14.69 -15.14
CA PRO A 12 10.65 14.35 -15.97
C PRO A 12 10.80 13.01 -16.70
N ASN A 13 12.03 12.65 -17.09
CA ASN A 13 12.32 11.46 -17.91
C ASN A 13 12.77 10.24 -17.09
N ILE A 14 12.75 10.31 -15.76
CA ILE A 14 13.14 9.17 -14.93
C ILE A 14 12.15 8.02 -15.14
N THR A 15 12.69 6.82 -15.33
CA THR A 15 11.88 5.59 -15.40
C THR A 15 11.39 5.21 -14.00
N ILE A 16 10.46 4.26 -13.94
CA ILE A 16 10.01 3.75 -12.64
C ILE A 16 11.14 2.99 -11.94
N GLU A 17 11.97 2.28 -12.70
CA GLU A 17 13.17 1.59 -12.20
C GLU A 17 14.14 2.59 -11.61
N GLY A 18 14.47 3.66 -12.33
CA GLY A 18 15.39 4.69 -11.82
C GLY A 18 14.84 5.40 -10.58
N MET A 19 13.52 5.55 -10.45
CA MET A 19 12.94 6.07 -9.22
C MET A 19 12.97 5.04 -8.08
N ALA A 20 12.76 3.76 -8.38
CA ALA A 20 12.87 2.68 -7.41
C ALA A 20 14.30 2.54 -6.86
N GLU A 21 15.33 2.73 -7.68
CA GLU A 21 16.74 2.77 -7.27
C GLU A 21 17.04 3.95 -6.31
N ILE A 22 16.30 5.06 -6.41
CA ILE A 22 16.42 6.20 -5.48
C ILE A 22 15.70 5.89 -4.16
N CYS A 23 14.51 5.28 -4.22
CA CYS A 23 13.68 5.01 -3.05
C CYS A 23 14.11 3.75 -2.27
N GLY A 24 14.64 2.74 -2.97
CA GLY A 24 15.04 1.44 -2.42
C GLY A 24 16.03 1.55 -1.27
N PRO A 25 17.14 2.29 -1.39
CA PRO A 25 18.10 2.48 -0.29
C PRO A 25 17.46 3.12 0.95
N ILE A 26 16.53 4.07 0.77
CA ILE A 26 15.81 4.70 1.89
C ILE A 26 14.96 3.65 2.60
N MET A 27 14.18 2.88 1.84
CA MET A 27 13.32 1.82 2.39
C MET A 27 14.13 0.72 3.07
N SER A 28 15.24 0.30 2.44
CA SER A 28 16.19 -0.67 2.99
C SER A 28 16.74 -0.21 4.33
N GLN A 29 17.19 1.05 4.43
CA GLN A 29 17.75 1.60 5.65
C GLN A 29 16.70 1.75 6.77
N VAL A 30 15.53 2.32 6.47
CA VAL A 30 14.50 2.63 7.47
C VAL A 30 13.90 1.36 8.09
N TYR A 31 13.69 0.35 7.25
CA TYR A 31 12.94 -0.85 7.62
C TYR A 31 13.79 -2.13 7.67
N ALA A 32 15.10 -2.02 7.42
CA ALA A 32 16.02 -3.16 7.37
C ALA A 32 15.57 -4.24 6.37
N ILE A 33 15.06 -3.82 5.21
CA ILE A 33 14.69 -4.67 4.08
C ILE A 33 15.97 -4.92 3.23
N PRO A 34 16.25 -6.15 2.75
CA PRO A 34 17.28 -6.39 1.74
C PRO A 34 17.12 -5.45 0.54
N LEU A 35 18.21 -4.89 0.03
CA LEU A 35 18.14 -3.80 -0.95
C LEU A 35 17.35 -4.16 -2.22
N ASP A 36 17.58 -5.36 -2.76
CA ASP A 36 16.87 -5.91 -3.92
C ASP A 36 15.35 -5.93 -3.70
N LYS A 37 14.91 -6.42 -2.53
CA LYS A 37 13.50 -6.43 -2.14
C LYS A 37 12.95 -5.03 -1.86
N ALA A 38 13.78 -4.12 -1.36
CA ALA A 38 13.37 -2.74 -1.08
C ALA A 38 13.16 -1.95 -2.38
N GLU A 39 14.00 -2.18 -3.39
CA GLU A 39 13.83 -1.63 -4.74
C GLU A 39 12.58 -2.21 -5.42
N GLU A 40 12.37 -3.52 -5.36
CA GLU A 40 11.14 -4.17 -5.87
C GLU A 40 9.90 -3.61 -5.18
N PHE A 41 9.89 -3.56 -3.84
CA PHE A 41 8.79 -2.98 -3.08
C PHE A 41 8.52 -1.52 -3.46
N SER A 42 9.58 -0.71 -3.59
CA SER A 42 9.46 0.69 -4.01
C SER A 42 8.84 0.78 -5.40
N ARG A 43 9.28 -0.04 -6.35
CA ARG A 43 8.72 -0.10 -7.71
C ARG A 43 7.24 -0.41 -7.69
N GLU A 44 6.81 -1.42 -6.92
CA GLU A 44 5.40 -1.81 -6.82
C GLU A 44 4.52 -0.70 -6.23
N GLN A 45 5.02 0.06 -5.25
CA GLN A 45 4.33 1.23 -4.73
C GLN A 45 4.25 2.36 -5.76
N LEU A 46 5.35 2.64 -6.46
CA LEU A 46 5.42 3.68 -7.49
C LEU A 46 4.46 3.38 -8.66
N LEU A 47 4.24 2.11 -9.00
CA LEU A 47 3.30 1.69 -10.05
C LEU A 47 1.86 2.11 -9.77
N SER A 48 1.50 2.40 -8.52
CA SER A 48 0.15 2.88 -8.15
C SER A 48 0.01 4.40 -8.24
N LEU A 49 1.12 5.14 -8.38
CA LEU A 49 1.07 6.59 -8.45
C LEU A 49 0.57 7.05 -9.81
N LYS A 50 -0.27 8.11 -9.81
CA LYS A 50 -0.88 8.70 -11.01
C LYS A 50 0.12 8.96 -12.15
N ARG A 51 1.36 9.33 -11.80
CA ARG A 51 2.44 9.56 -12.76
C ARG A 51 2.72 8.37 -13.66
N TRP A 52 2.71 7.15 -13.12
CA TRP A 52 3.03 5.92 -13.87
C TRP A 52 1.77 5.10 -14.20
N ALA A 53 0.75 5.13 -13.35
CA ALA A 53 -0.51 4.45 -13.61
C ALA A 53 -1.37 5.14 -14.68
N GLY A 54 -1.14 6.43 -14.94
CA GLY A 54 -1.96 7.24 -15.86
C GLY A 54 -3.36 7.60 -15.33
N LYS A 55 -3.75 7.05 -14.18
CA LYS A 55 -5.00 7.33 -13.48
C LYS A 55 -4.78 7.31 -11.97
N GLU A 56 -5.75 7.82 -11.22
CA GLU A 56 -5.76 7.66 -9.77
C GLU A 56 -6.16 6.22 -9.43
N ILE A 57 -5.37 5.60 -8.55
CA ILE A 57 -5.62 4.24 -8.04
C ILE A 57 -6.12 4.40 -6.61
N ALA A 58 -7.34 3.92 -6.36
CA ALA A 58 -7.87 3.85 -5.01
C ALA A 58 -7.13 2.77 -4.21
N PHE A 59 -7.05 2.95 -2.90
CA PHE A 59 -6.49 1.98 -1.98
C PHE A 59 -7.56 1.52 -1.02
N CYS A 60 -7.59 0.22 -0.73
CA CYS A 60 -8.53 -0.36 0.21
C CYS A 60 -8.40 0.31 1.59
N GLY A 61 -9.46 0.94 2.06
CA GLY A 61 -9.49 1.66 3.34
C GLY A 61 -9.39 0.78 4.58
N SER A 62 -9.25 -0.55 4.41
CA SER A 62 -9.02 -1.50 5.50
C SER A 62 -7.60 -2.05 5.54
N CYS A 63 -7.00 -2.37 4.39
CA CYS A 63 -5.69 -3.05 4.35
C CYS A 63 -4.64 -2.33 3.51
N GLY A 64 -5.00 -1.24 2.83
CA GLY A 64 -4.09 -0.47 1.99
C GLY A 64 -3.76 -1.12 0.65
N MET A 65 -4.44 -2.21 0.27
CA MET A 65 -4.23 -2.85 -1.03
C MET A 65 -4.71 -1.95 -2.18
N PRO A 66 -3.90 -1.69 -3.22
CA PRO A 66 -4.33 -0.91 -4.38
C PRO A 66 -5.41 -1.63 -5.17
N LEU A 67 -6.46 -0.92 -5.57
CA LEU A 67 -7.56 -1.42 -6.38
C LEU A 67 -7.25 -1.14 -7.86
N ARG A 68 -6.38 -1.95 -8.47
CA ARG A 68 -5.88 -1.71 -9.82
C ARG A 68 -6.89 -2.13 -10.89
N ARG A 69 -7.60 -3.22 -10.60
CA ARG A 69 -8.60 -3.85 -11.47
C ARG A 69 -9.92 -4.00 -10.73
N ASP A 70 -10.98 -4.19 -11.50
CA ASP A 70 -12.33 -4.36 -10.97
C ASP A 70 -12.43 -5.60 -10.07
N GLU A 71 -11.66 -6.67 -10.35
CA GLU A 71 -11.67 -7.88 -9.53
C GLU A 71 -11.01 -7.70 -8.15
N ASP A 72 -10.22 -6.63 -7.98
CA ASP A 72 -9.61 -6.30 -6.71
C ASP A 72 -10.65 -5.69 -5.75
N ALA A 73 -11.73 -5.10 -6.27
CA ALA A 73 -12.78 -4.42 -5.51
C ALA A 73 -13.73 -5.41 -4.81
N GLY A 74 -14.19 -5.02 -3.63
CA GLY A 74 -15.27 -5.69 -2.92
C GLY A 74 -16.64 -5.40 -3.53
N THR A 75 -17.69 -5.89 -2.89
CA THR A 75 -19.08 -5.64 -3.33
C THR A 75 -19.88 -4.86 -2.29
N GLU A 76 -20.66 -3.91 -2.76
CA GLU A 76 -21.68 -3.21 -1.98
C GLU A 76 -22.91 -4.11 -1.77
N ALA A 77 -23.84 -3.69 -0.91
CA ALA A 77 -25.04 -4.50 -0.59
C ALA A 77 -25.96 -4.74 -1.79
N ASP A 78 -25.92 -3.86 -2.80
CA ASP A 78 -26.67 -3.99 -4.05
C ASP A 78 -25.94 -4.81 -5.13
N GLY A 79 -24.74 -5.32 -4.82
CA GLY A 79 -23.89 -6.10 -5.72
C GLY A 79 -22.99 -5.26 -6.64
N SER A 80 -23.04 -3.92 -6.56
CA SER A 80 -22.09 -3.06 -7.26
C SER A 80 -20.68 -3.16 -6.65
N LEU A 81 -19.65 -2.76 -7.41
CA LEU A 81 -18.26 -2.79 -6.92
C LEU A 81 -17.99 -1.66 -5.93
N SER A 82 -17.25 -1.99 -4.86
CA SER A 82 -16.86 -1.00 -3.87
C SER A 82 -15.75 -0.09 -4.38
N ALA A 83 -15.94 1.22 -4.24
CA ALA A 83 -14.95 2.22 -4.63
C ALA A 83 -13.78 2.33 -3.62
N GLY A 84 -13.94 1.79 -2.41
CA GLY A 84 -13.02 2.05 -1.29
C GLY A 84 -12.47 0.80 -0.62
N TYR A 85 -12.98 -0.39 -0.92
CA TYR A 85 -12.59 -1.62 -0.22
C TYR A 85 -12.36 -2.78 -1.18
N CYS A 86 -11.41 -3.66 -0.83
CA CYS A 86 -11.08 -4.81 -1.65
C CYS A 86 -11.93 -6.05 -1.34
N THR A 87 -11.93 -7.00 -2.27
CA THR A 87 -12.65 -8.28 -2.20
C THR A 87 -12.30 -9.14 -0.98
N TYR A 88 -11.12 -8.94 -0.39
CA TYR A 88 -10.72 -9.69 0.82
C TYR A 88 -11.28 -9.08 2.11
N CYS A 89 -11.44 -7.75 2.14
CA CYS A 89 -11.85 -7.03 3.33
C CYS A 89 -13.36 -6.78 3.39
N TYR A 90 -14.02 -6.64 2.24
CA TYR A 90 -15.41 -6.20 2.16
C TYR A 90 -16.18 -6.94 1.08
N ARG A 91 -17.34 -7.50 1.43
CA ARG A 91 -18.25 -8.21 0.54
C ARG A 91 -19.69 -7.99 0.96
N ASP A 92 -20.56 -7.85 -0.02
CA ASP A 92 -22.01 -7.77 0.13
C ASP A 92 -22.43 -6.69 1.14
N GLY A 93 -21.76 -5.53 1.07
CA GLY A 93 -22.02 -4.39 1.93
C GLY A 93 -21.45 -4.50 3.35
N ARG A 94 -20.56 -5.47 3.62
CA ARG A 94 -20.07 -5.77 4.98
C ARG A 94 -18.59 -6.12 5.01
N PHE A 95 -17.91 -5.77 6.11
CA PHE A 95 -16.57 -6.29 6.34
C PHE A 95 -16.60 -7.80 6.59
N THR A 96 -15.62 -8.51 6.03
CA THR A 96 -15.47 -9.97 6.21
C THR A 96 -15.09 -10.33 7.65
N GLU A 97 -14.44 -9.41 8.36
CA GLU A 97 -14.09 -9.52 9.78
C GLU A 97 -14.51 -8.23 10.51
N PRO A 98 -15.80 -8.07 10.89
CA PRO A 98 -16.31 -6.80 11.42
C PRO A 98 -15.73 -6.43 12.79
N ASP A 99 -15.42 -7.42 13.63
CA ASP A 99 -14.92 -7.20 14.99
C ASP A 99 -13.38 -7.14 15.09
N LEU A 100 -12.69 -7.24 13.95
CA LEU A 100 -11.22 -7.17 13.90
C LEU A 100 -10.77 -5.77 14.32
N THR A 101 -9.94 -5.69 15.36
CA THR A 101 -9.31 -4.46 15.83
C THR A 101 -8.03 -4.15 15.05
N MET A 102 -7.54 -2.91 15.12
CA MET A 102 -6.28 -2.52 14.45
C MET A 102 -5.10 -3.34 14.96
N GLU A 103 -5.03 -3.58 16.27
CA GLU A 103 -3.99 -4.35 16.94
C GLU A 103 -3.99 -5.81 16.46
N GLN A 104 -5.17 -6.40 16.34
CA GLN A 104 -5.32 -7.75 15.77
C GLN A 104 -4.92 -7.76 14.29
N ALA A 105 -5.27 -6.73 13.51
CA ALA A 105 -4.87 -6.59 12.12
C ALA A 105 -3.34 -6.48 11.97
N VAL A 106 -2.65 -5.73 12.84
CA VAL A 106 -1.18 -5.64 12.87
C VAL A 106 -0.58 -7.02 13.09
N VAL A 107 -1.05 -7.76 14.10
CA VAL A 107 -0.58 -9.12 14.40
C VAL A 107 -0.82 -10.07 13.21
N LYS A 108 -1.93 -9.89 12.49
CA LYS A 108 -2.27 -10.72 11.32
C LYS A 108 -1.42 -10.40 10.08
N TYR A 109 -1.15 -9.13 9.80
CA TYR A 109 -0.51 -8.70 8.54
C TYR A 109 1.02 -8.58 8.64
N ALA A 110 1.57 -8.23 9.80
CA ALA A 110 3.01 -8.07 9.98
C ALA A 110 3.85 -9.31 9.65
N PRO A 111 3.44 -10.56 9.98
CA PRO A 111 4.20 -11.75 9.62
C PRO A 111 4.31 -11.94 8.10
N MET A 112 3.21 -11.68 7.37
CA MET A 112 3.19 -11.74 5.91
C MET A 112 4.13 -10.68 5.31
N MET A 113 4.10 -9.46 5.82
CA MET A 113 5.01 -8.39 5.38
C MET A 113 6.48 -8.73 5.66
N ALA A 114 6.77 -9.22 6.88
CA ALA A 114 8.10 -9.63 7.29
C ALA A 114 8.67 -10.72 6.37
N SER A 115 7.86 -11.74 6.06
CA SER A 115 8.26 -12.85 5.19
C SER A 115 8.49 -12.40 3.75
N ASN A 116 7.54 -11.65 3.18
CA ASN A 116 7.62 -11.20 1.79
C ASN A 116 8.83 -10.29 1.57
N LEU A 117 9.02 -9.30 2.45
CA LEU A 117 10.11 -8.33 2.33
C LEU A 117 11.42 -8.80 2.96
N GLY A 118 11.45 -9.93 3.68
CA GLY A 118 12.67 -10.39 4.36
C GLY A 118 13.16 -9.42 5.44
N MET A 119 12.24 -8.70 6.08
CA MET A 119 12.54 -7.70 7.10
C MET A 119 12.28 -8.22 8.53
N PRO A 120 12.89 -7.63 9.57
CA PRO A 120 12.64 -8.03 10.95
C PRO A 120 11.18 -7.86 11.36
N ALA A 121 10.65 -8.79 12.16
CA ALA A 121 9.23 -8.79 12.57
C ALA A 121 8.81 -7.47 13.25
N GLY A 122 9.64 -6.93 14.16
CA GLY A 122 9.34 -5.66 14.82
C GLY A 122 9.26 -4.47 13.87
N LYS A 123 10.07 -4.47 12.79
CA LYS A 123 10.00 -3.45 11.74
C LYS A 123 8.75 -3.61 10.87
N ALA A 124 8.33 -4.84 10.62
CA ALA A 124 7.09 -5.11 9.89
C ALA A 124 5.87 -4.66 10.70
N GLU A 125 5.85 -4.93 12.01
CA GLU A 125 4.80 -4.42 12.90
C GLU A 125 4.76 -2.90 12.94
N GLU A 126 5.91 -2.24 13.03
CA GLU A 126 6.02 -0.78 12.97
C GLU A 126 5.41 -0.24 11.66
N MET A 127 5.86 -0.76 10.52
CA MET A 127 5.39 -0.35 9.19
C MET A 127 3.89 -0.56 9.03
N VAL A 128 3.39 -1.76 9.36
CA VAL A 128 1.96 -2.09 9.23
C VAL A 128 1.13 -1.20 10.15
N ARG A 129 1.52 -1.02 11.41
CA ARG A 129 0.80 -0.16 12.36
C ARG A 129 0.74 1.29 11.88
N GLN A 130 1.85 1.83 11.40
CA GLN A 130 1.92 3.19 10.84
C GLN A 130 1.03 3.32 9.61
N HIS A 131 0.99 2.32 8.74
CA HIS A 131 0.14 2.38 7.56
C HIS A 131 -1.34 2.26 7.91
N LEU A 132 -1.73 1.29 8.73
CA LEU A 132 -3.12 1.06 9.11
C LEU A 132 -3.74 2.31 9.80
N SER A 133 -2.99 3.04 10.64
CA SER A 133 -3.50 4.25 11.29
C SER A 133 -3.89 5.38 10.32
N THR A 134 -3.44 5.32 9.07
CA THR A 134 -3.81 6.28 8.02
C THR A 134 -5.07 5.89 7.25
N LEU A 135 -5.58 4.66 7.42
CA LEU A 135 -6.68 4.14 6.60
C LEU A 135 -8.05 4.37 7.25
N PRO A 136 -9.09 4.71 6.45
CA PRO A 136 -10.43 5.06 6.94
C PRO A 136 -11.05 4.09 7.96
N ARG A 137 -10.85 2.78 7.82
CA ARG A 137 -11.42 1.79 8.74
C ARG A 137 -10.92 1.95 10.18
N TRP A 138 -9.69 2.42 10.35
CA TRP A 138 -8.99 2.44 11.63
C TRP A 138 -8.90 3.83 12.24
N GLN A 139 -9.42 4.84 11.56
CA GLN A 139 -9.52 6.20 12.09
C GLN A 139 -10.76 6.30 12.97
N VAL A 140 -10.53 6.71 14.22
CA VAL A 140 -11.56 6.97 15.24
C VAL A 140 -11.85 8.46 15.29
#